data_AF-A0A0F0IBD2-F1
#
_entry.id   AF-A0A0F0IBD2-F1
#
_cell.length_a   1.000
_cell.length_b   1.000
_cell.length_c   1.000
_cell.angle_alpha   90.00
_cell.angle_beta   90.00
_cell.angle_gamma   90.00
#
_symmetry.space_group_name_H-M   'P 1'
#
loop_
_entity.id
_entity.type
_entity.pdbx_description
1 polymer ?
#
loop_
_entity_poly.entity_id
_entity_poly.type
_entity_poly.pdbx_seq_one_letter_code
_entity_poly.pdbx_strand_id
1 'polypeptide(L)'
;MAPSYIPKLGTAPSVPRDARETYNTLKLGGVVIIPTDVGYALLTSTQTGIQRIFSAKDRREGHNIGIIGTYKQHRQIHVLSEAKFEMTRVLTEDMAMIVGIIAKYDTKSLHPRLATLDPATLSQVTKGDTVSIAVPEGPFLRELGRLCDEDPEGMLMFGTSANLTGQGQRFRIEDIESRVIDAVDLVVDYGLQKWQVYRRGGVNFDAENMKVLRKGAGYEVFRDRMLRWFPNLLKDAGVSIEEDPDFPISEPGMPAT
;
A
#
# COMPACT_ATOMS: atom_id res chain seq x y z
N MET A 1 22.38 14.08 4.20
CA MET A 1 22.04 15.25 3.35
C MET A 1 20.58 15.56 3.59
N ALA A 2 20.15 16.83 3.48
CA ALA A 2 18.74 17.16 3.59
C ALA A 2 17.95 16.51 2.42
N PRO A 3 16.71 16.07 2.64
CA PRO A 3 15.90 15.50 1.58
C PRO A 3 15.62 16.53 0.49
N SER A 4 15.56 16.06 -0.75
CA SER A 4 15.02 16.85 -1.85
C SER A 4 13.48 16.86 -1.80
N TYR A 5 12.84 17.94 -2.26
CA TYR A 5 11.38 18.09 -2.28
C TYR A 5 10.90 18.27 -3.71
N ILE A 6 9.89 17.48 -4.10
CA ILE A 6 9.20 17.64 -5.38
C ILE A 6 7.68 17.57 -5.22
N PRO A 7 6.92 18.34 -6.01
CA PRO A 7 7.39 19.48 -6.80
C PRO A 7 7.95 20.60 -5.91
N LYS A 8 8.67 21.57 -6.49
CA LYS A 8 9.08 22.76 -5.74
C LYS A 8 7.84 23.54 -5.33
N LEU A 9 7.87 24.14 -4.13
CA LEU A 9 6.78 25.00 -3.66
C LEU A 9 6.45 26.09 -4.70
N GLY A 10 5.17 26.26 -5.00
CA GLY A 10 4.69 27.19 -6.04
C GLY A 10 4.73 26.64 -7.47
N THR A 11 5.06 25.35 -7.67
CA THR A 11 4.99 24.69 -8.98
C THR A 11 3.96 23.57 -8.99
N ALA A 12 3.30 23.37 -10.13
CA ALA A 12 2.33 22.28 -10.28
C ALA A 12 3.01 20.90 -10.20
N PRO A 13 2.38 19.89 -9.57
CA PRO A 13 2.84 18.51 -9.63
C PRO A 13 2.93 18.01 -11.07
N SER A 14 3.89 17.13 -11.35
CA SER A 14 4.01 16.45 -12.63
C SER A 14 4.17 14.96 -12.37
N VAL A 15 3.05 14.24 -12.34
CA VAL A 15 3.03 12.80 -12.02
C VAL A 15 4.10 11.99 -12.80
N PRO A 16 4.27 12.12 -14.12
CA PRO A 16 5.30 11.37 -14.84
C PRO A 16 6.73 11.71 -14.41
N ARG A 17 7.04 13.00 -14.21
CA ARG A 17 8.37 13.44 -13.75
C ARG A 17 8.62 12.99 -12.32
N ASP A 18 7.68 13.27 -11.43
CA ASP A 18 7.85 13.05 -10.00
C ASP A 18 7.93 11.54 -9.70
N ALA A 19 7.15 10.71 -10.40
CA ALA A 19 7.26 9.26 -10.34
C ALA A 19 8.59 8.75 -10.91
N ARG A 20 9.10 9.34 -12.02
CA ARG A 20 10.41 8.98 -12.58
C ARG A 20 11.55 9.30 -11.62
N GLU A 21 11.54 10.47 -11.00
CA GLU A 21 12.53 10.87 -10.00
C GLU A 21 12.49 9.97 -8.76
N THR A 22 11.28 9.62 -8.32
CA THR A 22 11.06 8.66 -7.23
C THR A 22 11.60 7.27 -7.59
N TYR A 23 11.26 6.75 -8.76
CA TYR A 23 11.76 5.47 -9.27
C TYR A 23 13.29 5.46 -9.32
N ASN A 24 13.93 6.51 -9.85
CA ASN A 24 15.38 6.60 -9.91
C ASN A 24 16.01 6.62 -8.51
N THR A 25 15.41 7.34 -7.56
CA THR A 25 15.87 7.40 -6.17
C THR A 25 15.81 6.02 -5.52
N LEU A 26 14.69 5.30 -5.69
CA LEU A 26 14.53 3.93 -5.21
C LEU A 26 15.53 2.97 -5.89
N LYS A 27 15.74 3.09 -7.21
CA LYS A 27 16.68 2.23 -7.95
C LYS A 27 18.13 2.40 -7.49
N LEU A 28 18.49 3.60 -7.02
CA LEU A 28 19.79 3.90 -6.40
C LEU A 28 19.87 3.48 -4.91
N GLY A 29 18.84 2.81 -4.38
CA GLY A 29 18.79 2.33 -3.00
C GLY A 29 18.35 3.37 -1.97
N GLY A 30 17.83 4.51 -2.43
CA GLY A 30 17.35 5.59 -1.56
C GLY A 30 16.03 5.27 -0.85
N VAL A 31 15.72 6.08 0.17
CA VAL A 31 14.46 6.07 0.89
C VAL A 31 13.66 7.31 0.52
N VAL A 32 12.35 7.17 0.33
CA VAL A 32 11.48 8.28 -0.08
C VAL A 32 10.25 8.40 0.82
N ILE A 33 9.71 9.61 0.93
CA ILE A 33 8.34 9.86 1.43
C ILE A 33 7.46 10.17 0.21
N ILE A 34 6.33 9.49 0.09
CA ILE A 34 5.39 9.65 -1.02
C ILE A 34 3.94 9.80 -0.57
N PRO A 35 3.09 10.45 -1.37
CA PRO A 35 1.67 10.57 -1.09
C PRO A 35 0.92 9.27 -1.45
N THR A 36 -0.10 8.93 -0.67
CA THR A 36 -1.13 7.94 -0.97
C THR A 36 -2.51 8.52 -0.63
N ASP A 37 -3.60 7.98 -1.18
CA ASP A 37 -4.96 8.44 -0.86
C ASP A 37 -5.26 8.37 0.66
N VAL A 38 -4.56 7.49 1.39
CA VAL A 38 -4.70 7.24 2.84
C VAL A 38 -3.59 7.86 3.67
N GLY A 39 -2.87 8.85 3.16
CA GLY A 39 -1.79 9.55 3.86
C GLY A 39 -0.41 9.29 3.27
N TYR A 40 0.64 9.73 3.95
CA TYR A 40 2.01 9.57 3.46
C TYR A 40 2.64 8.23 3.85
N ALA A 41 3.48 7.71 2.95
CA ALA A 41 4.21 6.46 3.15
C ALA A 41 5.73 6.68 2.98
N LEU A 42 6.51 5.94 3.75
CA LEU A 42 7.94 5.73 3.53
C LEU A 42 8.11 4.54 2.60
N LEU A 43 8.93 4.68 1.55
CA LEU A 43 9.26 3.60 0.62
C LEU A 43 10.77 3.42 0.44
N THR A 44 11.14 2.18 0.14
CA THR A 44 12.48 1.75 -0.29
C THR A 44 12.33 0.53 -1.20
N SER A 45 13.38 0.14 -1.91
CA SER A 45 13.50 -1.12 -2.66
C SER A 45 14.60 -2.05 -2.11
N THR A 46 15.30 -1.64 -1.05
CA THR A 46 16.48 -2.34 -0.52
C THR A 46 16.40 -2.62 0.97
N GLN A 47 17.09 -3.67 1.42
CA GLN A 47 17.20 -4.03 2.84
C GLN A 47 17.82 -2.91 3.69
N THR A 48 18.86 -2.24 3.19
CA THR A 48 19.48 -1.11 3.88
C THR A 48 18.49 0.05 4.05
N GLY A 49 17.66 0.31 3.05
CA GLY A 49 16.60 1.30 3.20
C GLY A 49 15.51 0.87 4.18
N ILE A 50 15.18 -0.43 4.28
CA ILE A 50 14.23 -0.92 5.30
C ILE A 50 14.78 -0.66 6.70
N GLN A 51 16.06 -0.95 6.93
CA GLN A 51 16.73 -0.66 8.20
C GLN A 51 16.73 0.84 8.53
N ARG A 52 16.99 1.70 7.53
CA ARG A 52 16.91 3.17 7.69
C ARG A 52 15.50 3.62 8.06
N ILE A 53 14.46 3.10 7.39
CA ILE A 53 13.04 3.36 7.73
C ILE A 53 12.73 2.91 9.17
N PHE A 54 13.15 1.72 9.57
CA PHE A 54 12.83 1.18 10.90
C PHE A 54 13.52 1.97 12.01
N SER A 55 14.80 2.31 11.81
CA SER A 55 15.54 3.20 12.70
C SER A 55 14.85 4.56 12.82
N ALA A 56 14.41 5.16 11.71
CA ALA A 56 13.69 6.43 11.71
C ALA A 56 12.32 6.36 12.40
N LYS A 57 11.67 5.19 12.48
CA LYS A 57 10.33 5.02 13.07
C LYS A 57 10.32 4.53 14.53
N ASP A 58 11.48 4.30 15.12
CA ASP A 58 11.65 3.65 16.43
C ASP A 58 10.98 2.27 16.47
N ARG A 59 11.12 1.54 15.36
CA ARG A 59 10.45 0.27 15.15
C ARG A 59 11.39 -0.86 15.55
N ARG A 60 10.87 -1.86 16.27
CA ARG A 60 11.65 -3.05 16.66
C ARG A 60 12.18 -3.78 15.42
N GLU A 61 13.37 -4.36 15.55
CA GLU A 61 13.92 -5.26 14.53
C GLU A 61 12.99 -6.46 14.32
N GLY A 62 12.89 -6.94 13.07
CA GLY A 62 12.07 -8.09 12.70
C GLY A 62 10.58 -7.82 12.51
N HIS A 63 10.12 -6.56 12.59
CA HIS A 63 8.76 -6.23 12.19
C HIS A 63 8.54 -6.41 10.69
N ASN A 64 7.36 -6.91 10.31
CA ASN A 64 7.02 -7.03 8.90
C ASN A 64 6.79 -5.66 8.23
N ILE A 65 7.17 -5.57 6.96
CA ILE A 65 6.90 -4.44 6.05
C ILE A 65 6.11 -4.96 4.85
N GLY A 66 5.12 -4.20 4.38
CA GLY A 66 4.31 -4.61 3.24
C GLY A 66 4.96 -4.22 1.92
N ILE A 67 4.54 -4.86 0.83
CA ILE A 67 4.82 -4.39 -0.53
C ILE A 67 3.78 -3.32 -0.87
N ILE A 68 4.21 -2.18 -1.41
CA ILE A 68 3.32 -1.28 -2.16
C ILE A 68 3.57 -1.60 -3.64
N GLY A 69 2.56 -2.17 -4.30
CA GLY A 69 2.75 -2.78 -5.61
C GLY A 69 1.59 -2.49 -6.55
N THR A 70 1.58 -3.17 -7.69
CA THR A 70 0.52 -3.05 -8.70
C THR A 70 -0.42 -4.25 -8.67
N TYR A 71 -1.56 -4.13 -9.34
CA TYR A 71 -2.43 -5.29 -9.58
C TYR A 71 -1.70 -6.40 -10.34
N LYS A 72 -0.82 -6.04 -11.30
CA LYS A 72 0.02 -7.01 -12.02
C LYS A 72 0.93 -7.79 -11.06
N GLN A 73 1.62 -7.11 -10.14
CA GLN A 73 2.47 -7.76 -9.13
C GLN A 73 1.65 -8.63 -8.18
N HIS A 74 0.50 -8.13 -7.73
CA HIS A 74 -0.47 -8.89 -6.95
C HIS A 74 -0.85 -10.21 -7.66
N ARG A 75 -1.16 -10.15 -8.97
CA ARG A 75 -1.51 -11.33 -9.78
C ARG A 75 -0.34 -12.29 -10.03
N GLN A 76 0.88 -11.76 -10.10
CA GLN A 76 2.09 -12.55 -10.33
C GLN A 76 2.58 -13.28 -9.07
N ILE A 77 2.36 -12.69 -7.89
CA ILE A 77 2.94 -13.16 -6.63
C ILE A 77 1.94 -14.00 -5.83
N HIS A 78 0.67 -13.59 -5.77
CA HIS A 78 -0.31 -14.32 -4.98
C HIS A 78 -0.86 -15.54 -5.71
N VAL A 79 -1.30 -16.52 -4.93
CA VAL A 79 -2.02 -17.71 -5.38
C VAL A 79 -3.48 -17.55 -4.96
N LEU A 80 -4.33 -17.15 -5.91
CA LEU A 80 -5.77 -16.93 -5.72
C LEU A 80 -6.55 -17.43 -6.94
N SER A 81 -7.88 -17.58 -6.80
CA SER A 81 -8.76 -17.85 -7.94
C SER A 81 -8.96 -16.60 -8.81
N GLU A 82 -9.30 -16.79 -10.09
CA GLU A 82 -9.56 -15.67 -11.01
C GLU A 82 -10.65 -14.72 -10.49
N ALA A 83 -11.69 -15.23 -9.84
CA ALA A 83 -12.75 -14.39 -9.26
C ALA A 83 -12.23 -13.44 -8.16
N LYS A 84 -11.23 -13.87 -7.37
CA LYS A 84 -10.60 -13.02 -6.35
C LYS A 84 -9.63 -12.01 -6.94
N PHE A 85 -8.96 -12.38 -8.04
CA PHE A 85 -8.18 -11.42 -8.83
C PHE A 85 -9.10 -10.36 -9.46
N GLU A 86 -10.20 -10.77 -10.07
CA GLU A 86 -11.21 -9.86 -10.62
C GLU A 86 -11.76 -8.90 -9.55
N MET A 87 -12.10 -9.41 -8.36
CA MET A 87 -12.50 -8.58 -7.22
C MET A 87 -11.47 -7.49 -6.92
N THR A 88 -10.18 -7.85 -6.84
CA THR A 88 -9.11 -6.88 -6.56
C THR A 88 -9.00 -5.85 -7.70
N ARG A 89 -9.05 -6.29 -8.96
CA ARG A 89 -9.00 -5.41 -10.14
C ARG A 89 -10.12 -4.38 -10.13
N VAL A 90 -11.36 -4.83 -9.91
CA VAL A 90 -12.54 -3.96 -9.90
C VAL A 90 -12.47 -2.96 -8.77
N LEU A 91 -12.14 -3.40 -7.54
CA LEU A 91 -12.07 -2.49 -6.40
C LEU A 91 -10.97 -1.43 -6.55
N THR A 92 -9.84 -1.79 -7.16
CA THR A 92 -8.64 -0.93 -7.23
C THR A 92 -8.57 -0.17 -8.55
N GLU A 93 -8.40 -0.86 -9.68
CA GLU A 93 -8.16 -0.23 -10.98
C GLU A 93 -9.40 0.46 -11.56
N ASP A 94 -10.57 -0.16 -11.43
CA ASP A 94 -11.83 0.36 -12.00
C ASP A 94 -12.51 1.37 -11.08
N MET A 95 -12.42 1.16 -9.76
CA MET A 95 -13.21 1.91 -8.76
C MET A 95 -12.36 2.72 -7.79
N ALA A 96 -11.06 2.84 -8.06
CA ALA A 96 -10.11 3.72 -7.41
C ALA A 96 -10.14 3.60 -5.87
N MET A 97 -9.80 2.41 -5.36
CA MET A 97 -9.49 2.20 -3.93
C MET A 97 -8.10 1.63 -3.72
N ILE A 98 -7.43 2.08 -2.67
CA ILE A 98 -6.30 1.38 -2.09
C ILE A 98 -6.79 0.24 -1.21
N VAL A 99 -6.33 -0.97 -1.53
CA VAL A 99 -6.59 -2.15 -0.71
C VAL A 99 -5.29 -2.90 -0.44
N GLY A 100 -5.00 -3.13 0.83
CA GLY A 100 -3.97 -4.06 1.29
C GLY A 100 -4.46 -5.49 1.15
N ILE A 101 -3.96 -6.22 0.17
CA ILE A 101 -4.32 -7.62 -0.04
C ILE A 101 -3.31 -8.52 0.65
N ILE A 102 -3.78 -9.41 1.50
CA ILE A 102 -3.01 -10.47 2.13
C ILE A 102 -3.48 -11.78 1.53
N ALA A 103 -2.56 -12.53 0.94
CA ALA A 103 -2.84 -13.84 0.38
C ALA A 103 -1.59 -14.72 0.37
N LYS A 104 -1.80 -16.00 0.07
CA LYS A 104 -0.71 -16.96 -0.05
C LYS A 104 0.14 -16.67 -1.27
N TYR A 105 1.41 -17.06 -1.21
CA TYR A 105 2.32 -17.15 -2.35
C TYR A 105 2.92 -18.56 -2.43
N ASP A 106 3.50 -18.92 -3.57
CA ASP A 106 4.18 -20.22 -3.71
C ASP A 106 5.52 -20.20 -2.97
N THR A 107 5.58 -20.87 -1.82
CA THR A 107 6.77 -20.97 -0.96
C THR A 107 7.82 -21.95 -1.50
N LYS A 108 7.48 -22.80 -2.46
CA LYS A 108 8.38 -23.81 -3.05
C LYS A 108 9.01 -23.30 -4.35
N SER A 109 8.24 -22.57 -5.15
CA SER A 109 8.68 -21.97 -6.41
C SER A 109 8.40 -20.48 -6.40
N LEU A 110 9.29 -19.73 -5.73
CA LEU A 110 9.17 -18.27 -5.63
C LEU A 110 9.09 -17.61 -7.01
N HIS A 111 8.15 -16.68 -7.18
CA HIS A 111 8.13 -15.80 -8.35
C HIS A 111 9.48 -15.03 -8.44
N PRO A 112 10.03 -14.75 -9.63
CA PRO A 112 11.35 -14.09 -9.77
C PRO A 112 11.50 -12.79 -8.96
N ARG A 113 10.43 -12.00 -8.81
CA ARG A 113 10.42 -10.79 -7.97
C ARG A 113 10.66 -11.06 -6.47
N LEU A 114 10.26 -12.22 -5.96
CA LEU A 114 10.54 -12.64 -4.58
C LEU A 114 11.87 -13.39 -4.49
N ALA A 115 12.22 -14.19 -5.51
CA ALA A 115 13.43 -15.00 -5.52
C ALA A 115 14.73 -14.17 -5.56
N THR A 116 14.66 -12.94 -6.08
CA THR A 116 15.79 -12.00 -6.14
C THR A 116 16.04 -11.26 -4.83
N LEU A 117 15.10 -11.31 -3.88
CA LEU A 117 15.24 -10.65 -2.58
C LEU A 117 16.27 -11.40 -1.73
N ASP A 118 17.08 -10.65 -0.98
CA ASP A 118 17.92 -11.27 0.04
C ASP A 118 17.06 -11.92 1.14
N PRO A 119 17.57 -12.93 1.85
CA PRO A 119 16.79 -13.65 2.86
C PRO A 119 16.20 -12.77 3.96
N ALA A 120 16.90 -11.69 4.36
CA ALA A 120 16.41 -10.79 5.39
C ALA A 120 15.21 -9.98 4.87
N THR A 121 15.29 -9.41 3.66
CA THR A 121 14.15 -8.75 3.01
C THR A 121 12.97 -9.71 2.86
N LEU A 122 13.20 -10.92 2.32
CA LEU A 122 12.13 -11.90 2.11
C LEU A 122 11.41 -12.25 3.42
N SER A 123 12.16 -12.43 4.51
CA SER A 123 11.59 -12.72 5.84
C SER A 123 10.76 -11.56 6.40
N GLN A 124 11.07 -10.32 6.04
CA GLN A 124 10.35 -9.14 6.53
C GLN A 124 9.09 -8.83 5.71
N VAL A 125 9.06 -9.21 4.43
CA VAL A 125 7.89 -8.98 3.56
C VAL A 125 6.87 -10.11 3.61
N THR A 126 7.22 -11.27 4.18
CA THR A 126 6.35 -12.44 4.30
C THR A 126 5.98 -12.75 5.74
N LYS A 127 4.88 -13.50 5.93
CA LYS A 127 4.48 -14.08 7.22
C LYS A 127 3.93 -15.49 6.99
N GLY A 128 4.72 -16.49 7.37
CA GLY A 128 4.38 -17.87 7.03
C GLY A 128 4.35 -18.06 5.52
N ASP A 129 3.21 -18.49 4.98
CA ASP A 129 2.97 -18.66 3.54
C ASP A 129 2.27 -17.45 2.90
N THR A 130 2.12 -16.34 3.63
CA THR A 130 1.43 -15.13 3.14
C THR A 130 2.37 -13.96 2.88
N VAL A 131 1.97 -13.11 1.95
CA VAL A 131 2.58 -11.80 1.66
C VAL A 131 1.49 -10.73 1.63
N SER A 132 1.85 -9.50 1.98
CA SER A 132 0.93 -8.36 1.93
C SER A 132 1.34 -7.41 0.81
N ILE A 133 0.41 -7.14 -0.10
CA ILE A 133 0.58 -6.20 -1.22
C ILE A 133 -0.55 -5.17 -1.15
N ALA A 134 -0.20 -3.91 -0.85
CA ALA A 134 -1.09 -2.78 -1.03
C ALA A 134 -1.12 -2.41 -2.51
N VAL A 135 -2.31 -2.49 -3.11
CA VAL A 135 -2.56 -2.04 -4.49
C VAL A 135 -3.22 -0.66 -4.41
N PRO A 136 -2.49 0.42 -4.76
CA PRO A 136 -2.99 1.78 -4.69
C PRO A 136 -3.70 2.22 -5.98
N GLU A 137 -4.51 3.25 -5.87
CA GLU A 137 -5.27 3.87 -6.96
C GLU A 137 -4.74 5.23 -7.39
N GLY A 138 -4.00 5.94 -6.53
CA GLY A 138 -3.56 7.31 -6.78
C GLY A 138 -2.73 7.42 -8.07
N PRO A 139 -2.93 8.45 -8.91
CA PRO A 139 -2.27 8.55 -10.22
C PRO A 139 -0.75 8.51 -10.12
N PHE A 140 -0.19 9.08 -9.05
CA PHE A 140 1.24 9.01 -8.74
C PHE A 140 1.73 7.57 -8.54
N LEU A 141 1.08 6.81 -7.65
CA LEU A 141 1.48 5.43 -7.36
C LEU A 141 1.20 4.48 -8.52
N ARG A 142 0.17 4.73 -9.34
CA ARG A 142 -0.05 3.98 -10.58
C ARG A 142 1.11 4.17 -11.56
N GLU A 143 1.57 5.40 -11.74
CA GLU A 143 2.70 5.68 -12.62
C GLU A 143 4.01 5.13 -12.05
N LEU A 144 4.29 5.32 -10.76
CA LEU A 144 5.46 4.74 -10.11
C LEU A 144 5.45 3.19 -10.18
N GLY A 145 4.29 2.59 -9.96
CA GLY A 145 4.09 1.14 -10.09
C GLY A 145 4.34 0.64 -11.52
N ARG A 146 3.88 1.37 -12.55
CA ARG A 146 4.17 1.07 -13.96
C ARG A 146 5.68 1.03 -14.22
N LEU A 147 6.43 1.99 -13.68
CA LEU A 147 7.89 2.01 -13.79
C LEU A 147 8.55 0.80 -13.12
N CYS A 148 8.05 0.37 -11.96
CA CYS A 148 8.52 -0.85 -11.27
C CYS A 148 8.14 -2.14 -12.02
N ASP A 149 7.05 -2.11 -12.80
CA ASP A 149 6.63 -3.22 -13.65
C ASP A 149 7.44 -3.34 -14.95
N GLU A 150 7.96 -2.23 -15.46
CA GLU A 150 8.86 -2.14 -16.62
C GLU A 150 10.33 -2.34 -16.26
N ASP A 151 10.66 -2.27 -14.96
CA ASP A 151 12.01 -2.53 -14.49
C ASP A 151 12.43 -3.97 -14.83
N PRO A 152 13.58 -4.18 -15.51
CA PRO A 152 14.00 -5.49 -15.98
C PRO A 152 14.38 -6.44 -14.83
N GLU A 153 14.73 -5.92 -13.65
CA GLU A 153 15.01 -6.72 -12.45
C GLU A 153 13.72 -6.98 -11.64
N GLY A 154 12.59 -6.42 -12.07
CA GLY A 154 11.30 -6.63 -11.41
C GLY A 154 11.24 -5.98 -10.03
N MET A 155 11.77 -4.76 -9.90
CA MET A 155 11.81 -4.00 -8.64
C MET A 155 10.48 -4.04 -7.86
N LEU A 156 10.57 -4.35 -6.57
CA LEU A 156 9.49 -4.24 -5.59
C LEU A 156 9.74 -3.05 -4.68
N MET A 157 8.66 -2.42 -4.21
CA MET A 157 8.72 -1.34 -3.23
C MET A 157 8.18 -1.82 -1.89
N PHE A 158 8.93 -1.57 -0.83
CA PHE A 158 8.60 -1.94 0.54
C PHE A 158 8.21 -0.69 1.31
N GLY A 159 7.04 -0.73 1.95
CA GLY A 159 6.41 0.47 2.47
C GLY A 159 5.75 0.34 3.82
N THR A 160 5.74 1.47 4.53
CA THR A 160 4.98 1.67 5.77
C THR A 160 4.54 3.13 5.86
N SER A 161 3.58 3.45 6.70
CA SER A 161 3.13 4.83 6.91
C SER A 161 4.26 5.74 7.38
N ALA A 162 4.25 7.01 6.96
CA ALA A 162 5.27 8.01 7.31
C ALA A 162 4.94 8.70 8.65
N ASN A 163 5.17 7.99 9.75
CA ASN A 163 4.90 8.43 11.12
C ASN A 163 5.78 7.67 12.12
N LEU A 164 5.93 8.17 13.34
CA LEU A 164 6.47 7.34 14.43
C LEU A 164 5.55 6.16 14.75
N THR A 165 6.14 5.01 15.12
CA THR A 165 5.38 3.79 15.39
C THR A 165 4.30 4.03 16.45
N GLY A 166 3.04 3.71 16.11
CA GLY A 166 1.89 3.86 17.01
C GLY A 166 1.26 5.26 17.08
N GLN A 167 1.79 6.27 16.37
CA GLN A 167 1.32 7.66 16.49
C GLN A 167 0.23 8.07 15.47
N GLY A 168 -0.35 7.10 14.76
CA GLY A 168 -1.37 7.35 13.74
C GLY A 168 -0.82 7.88 12.42
N GLN A 169 -1.65 7.81 11.37
CA GLN A 169 -1.29 8.17 10.00
C GLN A 169 -1.13 9.69 9.84
N ARG A 170 -0.14 10.13 9.05
CA ARG A 170 0.04 11.55 8.66
C ARG A 170 -0.50 11.78 7.25
N PHE A 171 -1.16 12.91 7.04
CA PHE A 171 -1.88 13.21 5.80
C PHE A 171 -1.36 14.45 5.05
N ARG A 172 -0.34 15.12 5.58
CA ARG A 172 0.44 16.18 4.94
C ARG A 172 1.86 16.16 5.52
N ILE A 173 2.82 16.74 4.80
CA ILE A 173 4.23 16.68 5.16
C ILE A 173 4.50 17.39 6.49
N GLU A 174 3.81 18.48 6.77
CA GLU A 174 4.01 19.29 7.98
C GLU A 174 3.64 18.55 9.27
N ASP A 175 2.87 17.47 9.18
CA ASP A 175 2.51 16.64 10.34
C ASP A 175 3.49 15.46 10.54
N ILE A 176 4.45 15.26 9.64
CA ILE A 176 5.46 14.19 9.74
C ILE A 176 6.59 14.65 10.66
N GLU A 177 7.01 13.76 11.57
CA GLU A 177 8.08 14.08 12.51
C GLU A 177 9.41 14.35 11.78
N SER A 178 10.14 15.39 12.20
CA SER A 178 11.39 15.81 11.53
C SER A 178 12.39 14.67 11.37
N ARG A 179 12.55 13.81 12.40
CA ARG A 179 13.45 12.65 12.32
C ARG A 179 13.11 11.67 11.18
N VAL A 180 11.83 11.59 10.80
CA VAL A 180 11.35 10.74 9.70
C VAL A 180 11.67 11.40 8.36
N ILE A 181 11.46 12.72 8.25
CA ILE A 181 11.82 13.53 7.08
C ILE A 181 13.34 13.51 6.85
N ASP A 182 14.13 13.73 7.91
CA ASP A 182 15.59 13.78 7.84
C ASP A 182 16.21 12.43 7.45
N ALA A 183 15.43 11.34 7.58
CA ALA A 183 15.84 10.00 7.23
C ALA A 183 15.54 9.62 5.77
N VAL A 184 15.08 10.52 4.91
CA VAL A 184 14.82 10.20 3.48
C VAL A 184 15.68 11.03 2.52
N ASP A 185 15.74 10.59 1.27
CA ASP A 185 16.51 11.23 0.20
C ASP A 185 15.60 12.11 -0.70
N LEU A 186 14.32 11.75 -0.79
CA LEU A 186 13.30 12.47 -1.55
C LEU A 186 11.97 12.50 -0.79
N VAL A 187 11.31 13.66 -0.82
CA VAL A 187 9.94 13.87 -0.38
C VAL A 187 9.12 14.30 -1.59
N VAL A 188 8.10 13.52 -1.93
CA VAL A 188 7.07 13.91 -2.90
C VAL A 188 5.92 14.54 -2.13
N ASP A 189 5.77 15.86 -2.18
CA ASP A 189 4.76 16.60 -1.43
C ASP A 189 3.60 17.02 -2.33
N TYR A 190 2.51 16.25 -2.29
CA TYR A 190 1.27 16.56 -3.01
C TYR A 190 0.22 17.18 -2.09
N GLY A 191 0.63 17.76 -0.95
CA GLY A 191 -0.25 18.43 -0.01
C GLY A 191 -1.10 17.47 0.83
N LEU A 192 -2.32 17.90 1.17
CA LEU A 192 -3.24 17.15 2.03
C LEU A 192 -3.87 15.96 1.31
N GLN A 193 -3.77 14.77 1.89
CA GLN A 193 -4.26 13.54 1.27
C GLN A 193 -5.78 13.36 1.41
N LYS A 194 -6.37 12.76 0.37
CA LYS A 194 -7.81 12.67 0.08
C LYS A 194 -8.65 12.14 1.25
N TRP A 195 -8.21 11.08 1.91
CA TRP A 195 -8.98 10.41 2.97
C TRP A 195 -8.57 10.82 4.40
N GLN A 196 -8.02 12.02 4.58
CA GLN A 196 -7.59 12.53 5.89
C GLN A 196 -8.69 12.50 6.97
N VAL A 197 -9.96 12.67 6.58
CA VAL A 197 -11.10 12.71 7.51
C VAL A 197 -11.25 11.43 8.32
N TYR A 198 -10.87 10.27 7.75
CA TYR A 198 -10.96 8.99 8.44
C TYR A 198 -9.87 8.82 9.51
N ARG A 199 -8.75 9.55 9.40
CA ARG A 199 -7.56 9.39 10.27
C ARG A 199 -7.05 7.94 10.37
N ARG A 200 -7.25 7.15 9.32
CA ARG A 200 -6.91 5.72 9.22
C ARG A 200 -6.08 5.46 7.97
N GLY A 201 -5.25 4.42 8.01
CA GLY A 201 -4.63 3.85 6.82
C GLY A 201 -5.63 3.06 5.96
N GLY A 202 -5.16 2.42 4.88
CA GLY A 202 -6.02 1.64 3.98
C GLY A 202 -6.62 0.38 4.62
N VAL A 203 -7.64 -0.17 3.97
CA VAL A 203 -8.26 -1.46 4.32
C VAL A 203 -7.23 -2.58 4.13
N ASN A 204 -7.11 -3.48 5.11
CA ASN A 204 -6.37 -4.73 4.93
C ASN A 204 -7.35 -5.89 4.84
N PHE A 205 -7.24 -6.67 3.77
CA PHE A 205 -8.15 -7.74 3.41
C PHE A 205 -7.38 -9.04 3.18
N ASP A 206 -7.72 -10.06 3.94
CA ASP A 206 -7.33 -11.44 3.69
C ASP A 206 -8.16 -11.97 2.52
N ALA A 207 -7.57 -11.97 1.33
CA ALA A 207 -8.26 -12.43 0.12
C ALA A 207 -8.37 -13.96 0.07
N GLU A 208 -7.58 -14.70 0.85
CA GLU A 208 -7.73 -16.16 0.93
C GLU A 208 -9.02 -16.53 1.66
N ASN A 209 -9.22 -15.94 2.84
CA ASN A 209 -10.35 -16.25 3.71
C ASN A 209 -11.51 -15.24 3.59
N MET A 210 -11.41 -14.30 2.65
CA MET A 210 -12.37 -13.22 2.41
C MET A 210 -12.67 -12.37 3.66
N LYS A 211 -11.66 -12.18 4.52
CA LYS A 211 -11.82 -11.55 5.83
C LYS A 211 -11.18 -10.17 5.89
N VAL A 212 -11.92 -9.21 6.43
CA VAL A 212 -11.36 -7.90 6.76
C VAL A 212 -10.47 -8.01 7.98
N LEU A 213 -9.18 -7.73 7.82
CA LEU A 213 -8.20 -7.73 8.92
C LEU A 213 -8.08 -6.35 9.56
N ARG A 214 -8.35 -5.28 8.80
CA ARG A 214 -8.39 -3.90 9.29
C ARG A 214 -9.43 -3.10 8.53
N LYS A 215 -10.40 -2.53 9.25
CA LYS A 215 -11.28 -1.46 8.75
C LYS A 215 -10.42 -0.20 8.58
N GLY A 216 -10.23 0.21 7.33
CA GLY A 216 -9.39 1.36 6.96
C GLY A 216 -10.22 2.59 6.61
N ALA A 217 -9.57 3.58 6.03
CA ALA A 217 -10.25 4.69 5.38
C ALA A 217 -11.07 4.18 4.18
N GLY A 218 -12.30 4.71 4.03
CA GLY A 218 -13.24 4.29 2.97
C GLY A 218 -13.74 2.84 3.11
N TYR A 219 -13.71 2.27 4.32
CA TYR A 219 -14.12 0.88 4.54
C TYR A 219 -15.61 0.65 4.24
N GLU A 220 -16.47 1.61 4.54
CA GLU A 220 -17.89 1.57 4.21
C GLU A 220 -18.12 1.47 2.68
N VAL A 221 -17.29 2.15 1.88
CA VAL A 221 -17.29 2.04 0.42
C VAL A 221 -16.81 0.65 -0.01
N PHE A 222 -15.74 0.13 0.60
CA PHE A 222 -15.25 -1.23 0.35
C PHE A 222 -16.34 -2.27 0.64
N ARG A 223 -17.01 -2.14 1.79
CA ARG A 223 -18.09 -3.03 2.23
C ARG A 223 -19.26 -3.02 1.25
N ASP A 224 -19.78 -1.85 0.88
CA ASP A 224 -20.89 -1.75 -0.09
C ASP A 224 -20.56 -2.49 -1.38
N ARG A 225 -19.37 -2.24 -1.93
CA ARG A 225 -18.92 -2.84 -3.20
C ARG A 225 -18.76 -4.36 -3.10
N MET A 226 -18.21 -4.85 -1.98
CA MET A 226 -18.07 -6.28 -1.72
C MET A 226 -19.43 -6.97 -1.66
N LEU A 227 -20.38 -6.41 -0.91
CA LEU A 227 -21.73 -6.95 -0.78
C LEU A 227 -22.54 -6.85 -2.09
N ARG A 228 -22.32 -5.80 -2.87
CA ARG A 228 -23.05 -5.51 -4.10
C ARG A 228 -22.56 -6.34 -5.29
N TRP A 229 -21.26 -6.50 -5.46
CA TRP A 229 -20.67 -7.10 -6.67
C TRP A 229 -20.04 -8.46 -6.44
N PHE A 230 -19.60 -8.76 -5.22
CA PHE A 230 -18.93 -10.03 -4.89
C PHE A 230 -19.59 -10.83 -3.75
N PRO A 231 -20.94 -10.85 -3.60
CA PRO A 231 -21.59 -11.54 -2.48
C PRO A 231 -21.34 -13.04 -2.49
N ASN A 232 -21.14 -13.65 -3.67
CA ASN A 232 -20.84 -15.07 -3.79
C ASN A 232 -19.48 -15.42 -3.18
N LEU A 233 -18.46 -14.57 -3.31
CA LEU A 233 -17.16 -14.84 -2.70
C LEU A 233 -17.24 -14.87 -1.17
N LEU A 234 -18.09 -14.03 -0.58
CA LEU A 234 -18.34 -14.00 0.86
C LEU A 234 -19.13 -15.23 1.30
N LYS A 235 -20.18 -15.57 0.55
CA LYS A 235 -21.02 -16.75 0.79
C LYS A 235 -20.21 -18.05 0.73
N ASP A 236 -19.39 -18.22 -0.29
CA ASP A 236 -18.57 -19.41 -0.51
C ASP A 236 -17.51 -19.58 0.59
N ALA A 237 -16.99 -18.46 1.11
CA ALA A 237 -16.08 -18.46 2.26
C ALA A 237 -16.81 -18.61 3.61
N GLY A 238 -18.15 -18.54 3.65
CA GLY A 238 -18.94 -18.62 4.88
C GLY A 238 -18.72 -17.43 5.83
N VAL A 239 -18.42 -16.25 5.28
CA VAL A 239 -18.11 -15.03 6.06
C VAL A 239 -19.07 -13.90 5.76
N SER A 240 -19.19 -12.97 6.70
CA SER A 240 -19.84 -11.68 6.52
C SER A 240 -18.84 -10.54 6.72
N ILE A 241 -19.17 -9.38 6.15
CA ILE A 241 -18.39 -8.15 6.33
C ILE A 241 -19.20 -7.21 7.22
N GLU A 242 -18.73 -7.05 8.46
CA GLU A 242 -19.35 -6.20 9.47
C GLU A 242 -19.31 -4.72 9.10
N GLU A 243 -20.26 -3.94 9.62
CA GLU A 243 -20.26 -2.49 9.48
C GLU A 243 -19.14 -1.80 10.26
N ASP A 244 -18.81 -0.58 9.83
CA ASP A 244 -17.96 0.32 10.62
C ASP A 244 -18.82 1.02 11.68
N PRO A 245 -18.55 0.87 12.98
CA PRO A 245 -19.29 1.60 14.00
C PRO A 245 -19.08 3.12 13.90
N ASP A 246 -17.94 3.57 13.33
CA ASP A 246 -17.63 5.01 13.22
C ASP A 246 -18.21 5.63 11.93
N PHE A 247 -18.58 4.81 10.94
CA PHE A 247 -19.10 5.23 9.64
C PHE A 247 -20.27 4.33 9.19
N PRO A 248 -21.41 4.36 9.91
CA PRO A 248 -22.54 3.51 9.59
C PRO A 248 -23.16 3.91 8.24
N ILE A 249 -23.47 2.91 7.43
CA ILE A 249 -24.22 3.08 6.17
C ILE A 249 -25.26 1.95 6.06
N SER A 250 -26.41 2.24 5.45
CA SER A 250 -27.43 1.22 5.18
C SER A 250 -26.90 0.16 4.20
N GLU A 251 -27.42 -1.07 4.30
CA GLU A 251 -27.01 -2.14 3.39
C GLU A 251 -27.37 -1.83 1.92
N PRO A 252 -26.60 -2.37 0.95
CA PRO A 252 -26.87 -2.20 -0.46
C PRO A 252 -28.32 -2.54 -0.84
N GLY A 253 -29.07 -1.55 -1.35
CA GLY A 253 -30.46 -1.73 -1.78
C GLY A 253 -31.51 -1.43 -0.71
N MET A 254 -31.11 -1.02 0.49
CA MET A 254 -32.01 -0.52 1.53
C MET A 254 -32.10 1.01 1.49
N PRO A 255 -33.22 1.62 1.94
CA PRO A 255 -33.32 3.07 2.11
C PRO A 255 -32.29 3.58 3.11
N ALA A 256 -31.82 4.82 2.92
CA ALA A 256 -30.98 5.50 3.90
C ALA A 256 -31.73 5.62 5.24
N THR A 257 -31.09 5.21 6.33
CA THR A 257 -31.55 5.39 7.71
C THR A 257 -31.33 6.82 8.18
#